data_AF-A0A8S3EHR4-F1
#
_entry.id   AF-A0A8S3EHR4-F1
#
_cell.length_a   1.000
_cell.length_b   1.000
_cell.length_c   1.000
_cell.angle_alpha   90.00
_cell.angle_beta   90.00
_cell.angle_gamma   90.00
#
_symmetry.space_group_name_H-M   'P 1'
#
loop_
_entity.id
_entity.type
_entity.pdbx_description
1 polymer ?
#
loop_
_entity_poly.entity_id
_entity_poly.type
_entity_poly.pdbx_seq_one_letter_code
_entity_poly.pdbx_strand_id
1 'polypeptide(L)'
;STTPIADKDIINWANQKLKSANKKTVLTNFQDHSLSDSMLICDLIDAIKPGSIQYNLLKTSGTPEAKMDNALYAISMSRKSGARIYALPEDIVETKQKMLLTVFACLMASDMNVAKN
;
A
#
# COMPACT_ATOMS: atom_id res chain seq x y z
N SER A 1 7.00 -24.23 7.25
CA SER A 1 6.04 -23.88 8.32
C SER A 1 5.38 -22.56 7.97
N THR A 2 4.16 -22.59 7.45
CA THR A 2 3.39 -21.39 7.07
C THR A 2 2.59 -20.90 8.28
N THR A 3 3.26 -20.20 9.18
CA THR A 3 2.58 -19.45 10.23
C THR A 3 1.71 -18.39 9.56
N PRO A 4 0.42 -18.25 9.91
CA PRO A 4 -0.39 -17.12 9.45
C PRO A 4 0.33 -15.83 9.84
N ILE A 5 0.64 -14.97 8.87
CA ILE A 5 1.21 -13.65 9.17
C ILE A 5 0.14 -12.90 9.97
N ALA A 6 0.47 -12.47 11.20
CA ALA A 6 -0.46 -11.69 12.00
C ALA A 6 -0.50 -10.25 11.47
N ASP A 7 -1.63 -9.56 11.59
CA ASP A 7 -1.79 -8.14 11.20
C ASP A 7 -0.64 -7.27 11.73
N LYS A 8 -0.18 -7.54 12.95
CA LYS A 8 0.95 -6.86 13.59
C LYS A 8 2.26 -7.02 12.82
N ASP A 9 2.52 -8.19 12.24
CA ASP A 9 3.75 -8.45 11.49
C ASP A 9 3.75 -7.63 10.19
N ILE A 10 2.61 -7.55 9.50
CA ILE A 10 2.45 -6.73 8.29
C ILE A 10 2.65 -5.25 8.63
N ILE A 11 2.02 -4.78 9.72
CA ILE A 11 2.15 -3.40 10.19
C ILE A 11 3.61 -3.06 10.52
N ASN A 12 4.28 -3.93 11.26
CA ASN A 12 5.69 -3.75 11.63
C ASN A 12 6.59 -3.71 10.40
N TRP A 13 6.43 -4.65 9.46
CA TRP A 13 7.19 -4.66 8.22
C TRP A 13 6.95 -3.39 7.39
N ALA A 14 5.69 -2.99 7.19
CA ALA A 14 5.35 -1.81 6.40
C ALA A 14 5.99 -0.55 6.98
N ASN A 15 5.90 -0.36 8.30
CA ASN A 15 6.50 0.79 8.98
C ASN A 15 8.03 0.76 8.94
N GLN A 16 8.66 -0.41 9.06
CA GLN A 16 10.11 -0.54 8.91
C GLN A 16 10.56 -0.18 7.48
N LYS A 17 9.82 -0.63 6.46
CA LYS A 17 10.10 -0.35 5.05
C LYS A 17 9.92 1.14 4.72
N LEU A 18 8.84 1.75 5.20
CA LEU A 18 8.59 3.19 5.05
C LEU A 18 9.71 4.01 5.71
N LYS A 19 10.10 3.64 6.94
CA LYS A 19 11.17 4.30 7.68
C LYS A 19 12.52 4.18 6.97
N SER A 20 12.90 3.01 6.45
CA SER A 20 14.16 2.83 5.75
C SER A 20 14.23 3.60 4.43
N ALA A 21 13.07 3.88 3.81
CA ALA A 21 12.94 4.75 2.64
C ALA A 21 12.71 6.24 2.97
N ASN A 22 12.84 6.66 4.23
CA ASN A 22 12.60 8.02 4.70
C ASN A 22 11.18 8.57 4.38
N LYS A 23 10.17 7.69 4.32
CA LYS A 23 8.77 8.09 4.18
C LYS A 23 8.19 8.53 5.52
N LYS A 24 7.25 9.48 5.49
CA LYS A 24 6.63 10.07 6.69
C LYS A 24 5.33 9.38 7.09
N THR A 25 4.68 8.68 6.17
CA THR A 25 3.44 7.95 6.45
C THR A 25 3.69 6.79 7.42
N VAL A 26 2.73 6.53 8.30
CA VAL A 26 2.80 5.45 9.29
C VAL A 26 1.50 4.67 9.28
N LEU A 27 1.60 3.35 9.21
CA LEU A 27 0.45 2.45 9.29
C LEU A 27 0.22 2.08 10.75
N THR A 28 -0.91 2.51 11.33
CA THR A 28 -1.26 2.18 12.72
C THR A 28 -2.14 0.93 12.79
N ASN A 29 -3.15 0.84 11.93
CA ASN A 29 -4.05 -0.29 11.80
C ASN A 29 -4.73 -0.26 10.41
N PHE A 30 -5.43 -1.33 10.03
CA PHE A 30 -6.11 -1.45 8.73
C PHE A 30 -7.53 -0.86 8.71
N GLN A 31 -7.99 -0.24 9.80
CA GLN A 31 -9.29 0.44 9.93
C GLN A 31 -9.13 1.97 9.81
N ASP A 32 -7.90 2.46 9.64
CA ASP A 32 -7.61 3.89 9.60
C ASP A 32 -8.13 4.51 8.29
N HIS A 33 -9.05 5.46 8.42
CA HIS A 33 -9.61 6.20 7.29
C HIS A 33 -8.57 7.03 6.52
N SER A 34 -7.41 7.32 7.10
CA SER A 34 -6.30 7.95 6.40
C SER A 34 -5.81 7.13 5.20
N LEU A 35 -6.05 5.81 5.19
CA LEU A 35 -5.71 4.94 4.07
C LEU A 35 -6.55 5.19 2.81
N SER A 36 -7.70 5.89 2.94
CA SER A 36 -8.64 6.13 1.83
C SER A 36 -8.08 7.01 0.71
N ASP A 37 -7.03 7.79 0.98
CA ASP A 37 -6.38 8.65 -0.03
C ASP A 37 -5.28 7.95 -0.83
N SER A 38 -4.97 6.69 -0.48
CA SER A 38 -3.93 5.84 -1.06
C SER A 38 -2.50 6.37 -0.93
N MET A 39 -2.25 7.45 -0.17
CA MET A 39 -0.91 8.05 -0.04
C MET A 39 0.07 7.10 0.63
N LEU A 40 -0.35 6.43 1.71
CA LEU A 40 0.47 5.44 2.40
C LEU A 40 0.78 4.24 1.51
N ILE A 41 -0.19 3.78 0.73
CA ILE A 41 -0.01 2.67 -0.22
C ILE A 41 1.02 3.07 -1.28
N CYS A 42 0.92 4.28 -1.84
CA CYS A 42 1.90 4.80 -2.79
C CYS A 42 3.30 4.93 -2.17
N ASP A 43 3.42 5.52 -0.99
CA ASP A 43 4.69 5.62 -0.27
C ASP A 43 5.34 4.26 -0.03
N LEU A 44 4.55 3.23 0.29
CA LEU A 44 5.04 1.89 0.49
C LEU A 44 5.49 1.23 -0.83
N ILE A 45 4.75 1.42 -1.93
CA ILE A 45 5.17 0.94 -3.26
C ILE A 45 6.50 1.58 -3.66
N ASP A 46 6.65 2.90 -3.47
CA ASP A 46 7.90 3.60 -3.76
C ASP A 46 9.04 3.14 -2.84
N ALA A 47 8.76 2.82 -1.57
CA ALA A 47 9.75 2.25 -0.66
C ALA A 47 10.21 0.84 -1.07
N ILE A 48 9.31 0.03 -1.66
CA ILE A 48 9.66 -1.30 -2.20
C ILE A 48 10.45 -1.17 -3.49
N LYS A 49 10.03 -0.27 -4.38
CA LYS A 49 10.65 -0.03 -5.68
C LYS A 49 10.86 1.47 -5.88
N PRO A 50 12.01 2.01 -5.48
CA PRO A 50 12.30 3.44 -5.57
C PRO A 50 12.10 3.99 -6.98
N GLY A 51 11.40 5.12 -7.10
CA GLY A 51 11.12 5.78 -8.37
C GLY A 51 9.95 5.16 -9.15
N SER A 52 9.18 4.25 -8.52
CA SER A 52 7.99 3.68 -9.14
C SER A 52 6.81 4.64 -9.13
N ILE A 53 6.73 5.54 -8.14
CA ILE A 53 5.60 6.46 -7.98
C ILE A 53 5.92 7.84 -8.57
N GLN A 54 5.01 8.32 -9.41
CA GLN A 54 5.00 9.69 -9.92
C GLN A 54 4.06 10.53 -9.05
N TYR A 55 4.62 11.12 -8.00
CA TYR A 55 3.86 11.86 -6.99
C TYR A 55 3.09 13.07 -7.54
N ASN A 56 3.51 13.63 -8.67
CA ASN A 56 2.80 14.70 -9.37
C ASN A 56 1.44 14.28 -9.94
N LEU A 57 1.17 12.97 -10.07
CA LEU A 57 -0.13 12.44 -10.49
C LEU A 57 -1.10 12.27 -9.31
N LEU A 58 -0.61 12.32 -8.07
CA LEU A 58 -1.44 12.15 -6.88
C LEU A 58 -2.19 13.44 -6.55
N LYS A 59 -3.48 13.28 -6.26
CA LYS A 59 -4.39 14.38 -5.93
C LYS A 59 -4.53 14.51 -4.42
N THR A 60 -4.42 15.74 -3.90
CA THR A 60 -4.48 16.05 -2.46
C THR A 60 -5.74 16.79 -2.04
N SER A 61 -6.70 17.01 -2.95
CA SER A 61 -7.94 17.76 -2.68
C SER A 61 -8.91 17.05 -1.72
N GLY A 62 -8.67 15.76 -1.42
CA GLY A 62 -9.49 14.97 -0.50
C GLY A 62 -10.89 14.62 -1.01
N THR A 63 -11.25 15.02 -2.24
CA THR A 63 -12.56 14.71 -2.82
C THR A 63 -12.70 13.21 -3.13
N PRO A 64 -13.92 12.66 -3.16
CA PRO A 64 -14.14 11.25 -3.51
C PRO A 64 -13.49 10.85 -4.84
N GLU A 65 -13.57 11.72 -5.85
CA GLU A 65 -12.96 11.51 -7.16
C GLU A 65 -11.44 11.49 -7.07
N ALA A 66 -10.84 12.40 -6.29
CA ALA A 66 -9.40 12.42 -6.06
C ALA A 66 -8.89 11.15 -5.36
N LYS A 67 -9.63 10.67 -4.35
CA LYS A 67 -9.32 9.41 -3.67
C LYS A 67 -9.44 8.21 -4.61
N MET A 68 -10.47 8.18 -5.45
CA MET A 68 -10.68 7.13 -6.43
C MET A 68 -9.56 7.09 -7.47
N ASP A 69 -9.16 8.24 -8.00
CA ASP A 69 -8.05 8.35 -8.96
C ASP A 69 -6.73 7.89 -8.34
N ASN A 70 -6.44 8.29 -7.10
CA ASN A 70 -5.26 7.82 -6.37
C ASN A 70 -5.31 6.31 -6.13
N ALA A 71 -6.47 5.74 -5.81
CA ALA A 71 -6.63 4.30 -5.57
C ALA A 71 -6.43 3.48 -6.86
N LEU A 72 -7.00 3.93 -7.99
CA LEU A 72 -6.76 3.37 -9.31
C LEU A 72 -5.26 3.36 -9.66
N TYR A 73 -4.59 4.49 -9.40
CA TYR A 73 -3.17 4.63 -9.63
C TYR A 73 -2.34 3.70 -8.73
N ALA A 74 -2.62 3.67 -7.43
CA ALA A 74 -1.93 2.82 -6.45
C ALA A 74 -2.04 1.33 -6.79
N ILE A 75 -3.23 0.86 -7.18
CA ILE A 75 -3.44 -0.54 -7.60
C ILE A 75 -2.62 -0.86 -8.87
N SER A 76 -2.65 0.05 -9.85
CA SER A 76 -1.89 -0.11 -11.10
C SER A 76 -0.39 -0.21 -10.82
N MET A 77 0.12 0.65 -9.94
CA MET A 77 1.53 0.67 -9.56
C MET A 77 1.95 -0.53 -8.70
N SER A 78 1.06 -1.00 -7.81
CA SER A 78 1.26 -2.23 -7.05
C SER A 78 1.45 -3.44 -7.98
N ARG A 79 0.54 -3.59 -8.96
CA ARG A 79 0.59 -4.68 -9.94
C ARG A 79 1.83 -4.59 -10.83
N LYS A 80 2.20 -3.39 -11.29
CA LYS A 80 3.43 -3.14 -12.05
C LYS A 80 4.71 -3.48 -11.25
N SER A 81 4.63 -3.45 -9.92
CA SER A 81 5.71 -3.83 -9.02
C SER A 81 5.75 -5.34 -8.71
N GLY A 82 4.82 -6.13 -9.26
CA GLY A 82 4.76 -7.59 -9.12
C GLY A 82 3.76 -8.09 -8.07
N ALA A 83 3.06 -7.20 -7.37
CA ALA A 83 2.08 -7.58 -6.35
C ALA A 83 0.76 -8.05 -6.99
N ARG A 84 0.22 -9.16 -6.48
CA ARG A 84 -1.04 -9.75 -6.97
C ARG A 84 -2.23 -9.15 -6.22
N ILE A 85 -2.58 -7.92 -6.55
CA ILE A 85 -3.66 -7.18 -5.89
C ILE A 85 -5.04 -7.55 -6.45
N TYR A 86 -5.94 -8.01 -5.58
CA TYR A 86 -7.33 -8.33 -5.88
C TYR A 86 -8.33 -7.28 -5.37
N ALA A 87 -7.90 -6.34 -4.52
CA ALA A 87 -8.73 -5.24 -4.08
C ALA A 87 -9.13 -4.33 -5.24
N LEU A 88 -10.36 -3.84 -5.19
CA LEU A 88 -10.85 -2.80 -6.09
C LEU A 88 -10.50 -1.41 -5.51
N PRO A 89 -10.42 -0.37 -6.36
CA PRO A 89 -10.22 1.00 -5.90
C PRO A 89 -11.24 1.43 -4.83
N GLU A 90 -12.51 1.05 -5.00
CA GLU A 90 -13.61 1.31 -4.09
C GLU A 90 -13.33 0.71 -2.70
N ASP A 91 -12.72 -0.48 -2.63
CA ASP A 91 -12.40 -1.13 -1.36
C ASP A 91 -11.36 -0.35 -0.55
N ILE A 92 -10.46 0.38 -1.23
CA ILE A 92 -9.46 1.24 -0.59
C ILE A 92 -10.14 2.53 -0.11
N VAL A 93 -10.92 3.18 -0.98
CA VAL A 93 -11.61 4.44 -0.65
C VAL A 93 -12.60 4.26 0.50
N GLU A 94 -13.32 3.13 0.52
CA GLU A 94 -14.23 2.74 1.60
C GLU A 94 -13.52 2.13 2.82
N THR A 95 -12.20 1.95 2.75
CA THR A 95 -11.35 1.38 3.81
C THR A 95 -11.84 0.02 4.32
N LYS A 96 -12.16 -0.88 3.39
CA LYS A 96 -12.53 -2.25 3.73
C LYS A 96 -11.32 -2.98 4.30
N GLN A 97 -11.28 -3.11 5.62
CA GLN A 97 -10.15 -3.65 6.39
C GLN A 97 -9.58 -4.95 5.81
N LYS A 98 -10.43 -5.93 5.47
CA LYS A 98 -9.98 -7.21 4.91
C LYS A 98 -9.26 -7.02 3.56
N MET A 99 -9.76 -6.14 2.71
CA MET A 99 -9.16 -5.85 1.41
C MET A 99 -7.85 -5.10 1.56
N LEU A 100 -7.80 -4.08 2.44
CA LEU A 100 -6.56 -3.37 2.77
C LEU A 100 -5.49 -4.33 3.29
N LEU A 101 -5.80 -5.17 4.27
CA LEU A 101 -4.88 -6.19 4.78
C LEU A 101 -4.29 -7.02 3.63
N THR A 102 -5.13 -7.49 2.69
CA THR A 102 -4.63 -8.26 1.55
C THR A 102 -3.73 -7.46 0.62
N VAL A 103 -3.95 -6.14 0.45
CA VAL A 103 -3.07 -5.26 -0.33
C VAL A 103 -1.68 -5.22 0.30
N PHE A 104 -1.60 -4.94 1.59
CA PHE A 104 -0.31 -4.88 2.31
C PHE A 104 0.39 -6.24 2.36
N ALA A 105 -0.34 -7.33 2.57
CA ALA A 105 0.21 -8.69 2.54
C ALA A 105 0.79 -9.02 1.15
N CYS A 106 0.10 -8.63 0.07
CA CYS A 106 0.58 -8.86 -1.29
C CYS A 106 1.83 -8.03 -1.61
N LEU A 107 1.90 -6.78 -1.13
CA LEU A 107 3.10 -5.95 -1.25
C LEU A 107 4.28 -6.54 -0.48
N MET A 108 4.04 -7.02 0.74
CA MET A 108 5.05 -7.71 1.56
C MET A 108 5.60 -8.96 0.85
N ALA A 109 4.70 -9.80 0.33
CA ALA A 109 5.09 -10.97 -0.44
C ALA A 109 5.90 -10.60 -1.69
N SER A 110 5.52 -9.52 -2.38
CA SER A 110 6.25 -9.02 -3.55
C SER A 110 7.67 -8.56 -3.18
N ASP A 111 7.83 -7.80 -2.09
CA ASP A 111 9.14 -7.33 -1.60
C ASP A 111 10.05 -8.50 -1.22
N MET A 112 9.51 -9.48 -0.49
CA MET A 112 10.26 -10.68 -0.08
C MET A 112 10.69 -11.57 -1.25
N ASN A 113 9.94 -11.58 -2.35
CA ASN A 113 10.32 -12.30 -3.56
C ASN A 113 11.42 -11.58 -4.35
N VAL A 114 11.43 -10.25 -4.34
CA VAL A 114 12.52 -9.46 -4.94
C VAL A 114 13.83 -9.70 -4.19
N ALA A 115 13.80 -9.78 -2.85
CA ALA A 115 15.01 -9.99 -2.04
C ALA A 115 15.69 -11.37 -2.22
N LYS A 116 15.06 -12.31 -2.94
CA LYS A 116 15.61 -13.64 -3.21
C LYS A 116 16.30 -13.76 -4.57
N ASN A 117 16.24 -12.71 -5.40
CA ASN A 117 16.89 -12.62 -6.71
C ASN A 117 18.04 -11.63 -6.67
#